data_AF-A0A368F1H4-F1
#
_entry.id   AF-A0A368F1H4-F1
#
_cell.length_a   1.000
_cell.length_b   1.000
_cell.length_c   1.000
_cell.angle_alpha   90.00
_cell.angle_beta   90.00
_cell.angle_gamma   90.00
#
_symmetry.space_group_name_H-M   'P 1'
#
loop_
_entity.id
_entity.type
_entity.pdbx_description
1 polymer ?
#
loop_
_entity_poly.entity_id
_entity_poly.type
_entity_poly.pdbx_seq_one_letter_code
_entity_poly.pdbx_strand_id
1 'polypeptide(L)'
;LDLPFEGCKGTSGEVNFLERVQIAITADHPRRGQIALFLTSPSGTTVQLLHPRKNDDSRDGLSEWPFVSVGHWGENPQGKWKLEAVSVAHPKDVNAVGNLKAVRLTAQGTQADPLKNNAFILPQP
;
A
#
# COMPACT_ATOMS: atom_id res chain seq x y z
N LEU A 1 7.84 -3.88 7.91
CA LEU A 1 8.19 -4.99 7.00
C LEU A 1 8.73 -4.39 5.73
N ASP A 2 9.94 -4.79 5.33
CA ASP A 2 10.53 -4.35 4.07
C ASP A 2 10.13 -5.32 2.96
N LEU A 3 9.66 -4.77 1.84
CA LEU A 3 9.14 -5.49 0.68
C LEU A 3 9.98 -5.08 -0.54
N PRO A 4 11.01 -5.85 -0.91
CA PRO A 4 11.75 -5.59 -2.15
C PRO A 4 10.84 -5.81 -3.35
N PHE A 5 10.85 -4.88 -4.29
CA PHE A 5 10.05 -4.94 -5.51
C PHE A 5 10.87 -4.48 -6.71
N GLU A 6 10.95 -5.32 -7.75
CA GLU A 6 11.77 -5.06 -8.93
C GLU A 6 10.98 -4.42 -10.09
N GLY A 7 9.70 -4.08 -9.88
CA GLY A 7 8.88 -3.48 -10.95
C GLY A 7 8.65 -4.40 -12.15
N CYS A 8 8.85 -5.72 -11.99
CA CYS A 8 8.76 -6.71 -13.07
C CYS A 8 9.66 -6.37 -14.28
N LYS A 9 10.82 -5.75 -14.00
CA LYS A 9 11.80 -5.33 -15.01
C LYS A 9 12.16 -6.43 -16.00
N GLY A 10 12.16 -6.11 -17.29
CA GLY A 10 12.48 -7.02 -18.39
C GLY A 10 11.35 -7.96 -18.80
N THR A 11 10.15 -7.83 -18.21
CA THR A 11 8.98 -8.63 -18.56
C THR A 11 7.92 -7.78 -19.26
N SER A 12 6.88 -8.42 -19.83
CA SER A 12 5.73 -7.71 -20.39
C SER A 12 4.90 -6.94 -19.36
N GLY A 13 5.14 -7.17 -18.06
CA GLY A 13 4.49 -6.47 -16.95
C GLY A 13 5.37 -5.40 -16.30
N GLU A 14 6.44 -4.94 -16.96
CA GLU A 14 7.33 -3.93 -16.41
C GLU A 14 6.59 -2.62 -16.09
N VAL A 15 6.75 -2.13 -14.87
CA VAL A 15 6.19 -0.86 -14.40
C VAL A 15 7.34 0.05 -13.95
N ASN A 16 7.49 1.18 -14.63
CA ASN A 16 8.45 2.24 -14.30
C ASN A 16 7.75 3.50 -13.80
N PHE A 17 6.46 3.68 -14.09
CA PHE A 17 5.65 4.81 -13.63
C PHE A 17 4.37 4.25 -13.03
N LEU A 18 4.20 4.41 -11.72
CA LEU A 18 3.04 3.92 -11.01
C LEU A 18 1.77 4.66 -11.38
N GLU A 19 0.67 3.93 -11.44
CA GLU A 19 -0.68 4.48 -11.48
C GLU A 19 -1.45 4.05 -10.22
N ARG A 20 -1.28 2.78 -9.84
CA ARG A 20 -1.98 2.18 -8.70
C ARG A 20 -1.10 1.18 -7.99
N VAL A 21 -1.14 1.19 -6.67
CA VAL A 21 -0.54 0.16 -5.82
C VAL A 21 -1.63 -0.53 -5.02
N GLN A 22 -1.56 -1.84 -4.97
CA GLN A 22 -2.40 -2.67 -4.11
C GLN A 22 -1.52 -3.41 -3.10
N ILE A 23 -1.92 -3.39 -1.83
CA ILE A 23 -1.37 -4.20 -0.75
C ILE A 23 -2.48 -5.10 -0.24
N ALA A 24 -2.41 -6.38 -0.58
CA ALA A 24 -3.28 -7.39 0.00
C ALA A 24 -2.63 -7.95 1.26
N ILE A 25 -3.34 -7.96 2.38
CA ILE A 25 -2.84 -8.54 3.63
C ILE A 25 -3.78 -9.58 4.22
N THR A 26 -3.18 -10.51 4.95
CA THR A 26 -3.89 -11.37 5.90
C THR A 26 -3.36 -11.05 7.29
N ALA A 27 -4.23 -10.65 8.21
CA ALA A 27 -3.87 -10.28 9.56
C ALA A 27 -4.98 -10.63 10.56
N ASP A 28 -4.58 -11.13 11.73
CA ASP A 28 -5.50 -11.34 12.86
C ASP A 28 -5.32 -10.21 13.87
N HIS A 29 -6.42 -9.78 14.49
CA HIS A 29 -6.37 -8.87 15.63
C HIS A 29 -7.57 -9.11 16.56
N PRO A 30 -7.40 -9.07 17.89
CA PRO A 30 -8.52 -9.17 18.84
C PRO A 30 -9.59 -8.07 18.70
N ARG A 31 -9.23 -6.97 18.03
CA ARG A 31 -10.11 -5.86 17.64
C ARG A 31 -9.60 -5.23 16.35
N ARG A 32 -10.20 -5.58 15.21
CA ARG A 32 -9.76 -5.18 13.88
C ARG A 32 -9.65 -3.66 13.70
N GLY A 33 -10.47 -2.88 14.40
CA GLY A 33 -10.45 -1.41 14.34
C GLY A 33 -9.17 -0.75 14.87
N GLN A 34 -8.34 -1.49 15.61
CA GLN A 34 -7.04 -0.98 16.08
C GLN A 34 -5.94 -1.10 15.02
N ILE A 35 -6.16 -1.84 13.92
CA ILE A 35 -5.15 -1.98 12.87
C ILE A 35 -5.06 -0.65 12.11
N ALA A 36 -3.86 -0.07 12.06
CA ALA A 36 -3.50 0.99 11.12
C ALA A 36 -2.41 0.48 10.17
N LEU A 37 -2.51 0.86 8.89
CA LEU A 37 -1.57 0.45 7.85
C LEU A 37 -0.98 1.66 7.16
N PHE A 38 0.34 1.67 7.02
CA PHE A 38 1.09 2.69 6.28
C PHE A 38 1.98 2.01 5.26
N LEU A 39 2.01 2.54 4.05
CA LEU A 39 2.87 2.10 2.97
C LEU A 39 3.79 3.25 2.56
N THR A 40 5.09 3.03 2.65
CA THR A 40 6.11 3.96 2.16
C THR A 40 6.76 3.41 0.89
N SER A 41 6.81 4.22 -0.14
CA SER A 41 7.44 3.87 -1.42
C SER A 41 8.97 4.01 -1.38
N PRO A 42 9.69 3.46 -2.38
CA PRO A 42 11.15 3.66 -2.50
C PRO A 42 11.55 5.13 -2.61
N SER A 43 10.68 5.99 -3.15
CA SER A 43 10.89 7.44 -3.25
C SER A 43 10.61 8.19 -1.93
N GLY A 44 10.10 7.52 -0.90
CA GLY A 44 9.87 8.08 0.43
C GLY A 44 8.44 8.57 0.70
N THR A 45 7.55 8.55 -0.29
CA THR A 45 6.14 8.91 -0.10
C THR A 45 5.47 7.90 0.81
N THR A 46 4.79 8.37 1.86
CA THR A 46 4.06 7.52 2.80
C THR A 46 2.56 7.76 2.68
N VAL A 47 1.80 6.69 2.45
CA VAL A 47 0.33 6.70 2.38
C VAL A 47 -0.25 5.83 3.49
N GLN A 48 -1.22 6.37 4.23
CA GLN A 48 -2.00 5.59 5.19
C GLN A 48 -3.12 4.84 4.46
N LEU A 49 -3.00 3.51 4.37
CA LEU A 49 -3.94 2.63 3.67
C LEU A 49 -5.15 2.26 4.53
N LEU A 50 -4.96 2.18 5.84
CA LEU A 50 -6.03 1.88 6.79
C LEU A 50 -5.90 2.81 8.00
N HIS A 51 -6.96 3.56 8.25
CA HIS A 51 -7.09 4.38 9.44
C HIS A 51 -7.69 3.58 10.59
N PRO A 52 -7.36 3.90 11.85
CA PRO A 52 -8.05 3.33 13.00
C PRO A 52 -9.55 3.58 12.93
N ARG A 53 -10.34 2.57 13.26
CA ARG A 53 -11.80 2.62 13.23
C ARG A 53 -12.33 2.33 14.62
N LYS A 54 -12.61 3.38 15.39
CA LYS A 54 -12.98 3.30 16.83
C LYS A 54 -14.16 2.37 17.13
N ASN A 55 -15.08 2.20 16.18
CA ASN A 55 -16.29 1.39 16.35
C ASN A 55 -16.17 -0.02 15.75
N ASP A 56 -15.01 -0.38 15.20
CA ASP A 56 -14.78 -1.70 14.61
C ASP A 56 -14.21 -2.68 15.66
N ASP A 57 -15.13 -3.30 16.39
CA ASP A 57 -14.86 -4.23 17.48
C ASP A 57 -14.72 -5.70 17.02
N SER A 58 -14.72 -5.95 15.70
CA SER A 58 -14.67 -7.29 15.13
C SER A 58 -13.36 -8.02 15.43
N ARG A 59 -13.46 -9.34 15.62
CA ARG A 59 -12.33 -10.28 15.78
C ARG A 59 -11.96 -11.03 14.49
N ASP A 60 -12.69 -10.78 13.40
CA ASP A 60 -12.57 -11.56 12.16
C ASP A 60 -11.26 -11.30 11.40
N GLY A 61 -10.49 -10.30 11.82
CA GLY A 61 -9.24 -9.91 11.17
C GLY A 61 -9.45 -9.39 9.74
N LEU A 62 -8.42 -9.56 8.92
CA LEU A 62 -8.39 -9.25 7.50
C LEU A 62 -7.86 -10.50 6.78
N SER A 63 -8.53 -10.92 5.70
CA SER A 63 -8.13 -12.11 4.93
C SER A 63 -7.98 -11.73 3.46
N GLU A 64 -6.75 -11.79 2.96
CA GLU A 64 -6.37 -11.32 1.61
C GLU A 64 -6.99 -9.97 1.22
N TRP A 65 -7.16 -9.06 2.19
CA TRP A 65 -7.91 -7.83 1.99
C TRP A 65 -7.12 -6.83 1.12
N PRO A 66 -7.62 -6.42 -0.06
CA PRO A 66 -6.85 -5.63 -1.01
C PRO A 66 -7.00 -4.12 -0.74
N PHE A 67 -6.05 -3.52 -0.03
CA PHE A 67 -5.96 -2.07 0.08
C PHE A 67 -5.35 -1.49 -1.17
N VAL A 68 -5.95 -0.43 -1.72
CA VAL A 68 -5.55 0.19 -2.99
C VAL A 68 -5.26 1.67 -2.76
N SER A 69 -4.20 2.18 -3.40
CA SER A 69 -3.81 3.59 -3.36
C SER A 69 -3.36 4.07 -4.73
N VAL A 70 -3.67 5.33 -5.02
CA VAL A 70 -3.13 6.12 -6.15
C VAL A 70 -2.15 7.21 -5.66
N GLY A 71 -1.84 7.25 -4.36
CA GLY A 71 -1.00 8.29 -3.75
C GLY A 71 0.49 8.22 -4.12
N HIS A 72 0.89 7.20 -4.89
CA HIS A 72 2.26 7.02 -5.39
C HIS A 72 2.35 7.21 -6.91
N TRP A 73 1.36 7.86 -7.52
CA TRP A 73 1.29 8.02 -8.97
C TRP A 73 2.56 8.67 -9.53
N GLY A 74 3.05 8.13 -10.64
CA GLY A 74 4.23 8.60 -11.37
C GLY A 74 5.56 8.17 -10.76
N GLU A 75 5.58 7.63 -9.55
CA GLU A 75 6.81 7.15 -8.93
C GLU A 75 7.34 5.88 -9.61
N ASN A 76 8.66 5.70 -9.59
CA ASN A 76 9.28 4.44 -9.97
C ASN A 76 9.11 3.43 -8.83
N PRO A 77 8.42 2.28 -9.05
CA PRO A 77 8.16 1.34 -7.98
C PRO A 77 9.37 0.48 -7.63
N GLN A 78 10.46 0.51 -8.41
CA GLN A 78 11.65 -0.32 -8.18
C GLN A 78 12.35 0.09 -6.88
N GLY A 79 12.58 -0.88 -6.01
CA GLY A 79 13.30 -0.71 -4.76
C GLY A 79 12.54 -1.28 -3.56
N LYS A 80 12.86 -0.74 -2.39
CA LYS A 80 12.36 -1.24 -1.12
C LYS A 80 11.11 -0.47 -0.70
N TRP A 81 9.98 -1.15 -0.66
CA TRP A 81 8.76 -0.65 -0.04
C TRP A 81 8.76 -0.98 1.44
N LYS A 82 8.21 -0.10 2.28
CA LYS A 82 8.05 -0.35 3.71
C LYS A 82 6.58 -0.40 4.04
N LEU A 83 6.10 -1.55 4.52
CA LEU A 83 4.77 -1.71 5.08
C LEU A 83 4.85 -1.69 6.61
N GLU A 84 4.08 -0.82 7.23
CA GLU A 84 3.95 -0.72 8.68
C GLU A 84 2.52 -1.06 9.08
N ALA A 85 2.37 -2.10 9.89
CA ALA A 85 1.11 -2.48 10.51
C ALA A 85 1.22 -2.20 12.01
N VAL A 86 0.35 -1.33 12.51
CA VAL A 86 0.38 -0.84 13.89
C VAL A 86 -0.92 -1.24 14.58
N SER A 87 -0.81 -1.81 15.78
CA SER A 87 -1.93 -1.90 16.72
C SER A 87 -2.00 -0.58 17.49
N VAL A 88 -3.03 0.22 17.22
CA VAL A 88 -3.24 1.50 17.89
C VAL A 88 -3.86 1.25 19.26
N ALA A 89 -3.27 1.85 20.30
CA ALA A 89 -3.75 1.73 21.66
C ALA A 89 -5.25 2.10 21.78
N HIS A 90 -6.00 1.26 22.47
CA HIS A 90 -7.41 1.49 22.75
C HIS A 90 -7.66 1.33 24.26
N PRO A 91 -8.41 2.24 24.92
CA PRO A 91 -8.58 2.21 26.38
C PRO A 91 -9.13 0.88 26.92
N LYS A 92 -9.98 0.21 26.14
CA LYS A 92 -10.57 -1.09 26.51
C LYS A 92 -9.60 -2.27 26.34
N ASP A 93 -8.56 -2.13 25.52
CA ASP A 93 -7.71 -3.24 25.06
C ASP A 93 -6.26 -2.76 24.89
N VAL A 94 -5.64 -2.39 26.01
CA VAL A 94 -4.31 -1.75 26.06
C VAL A 94 -3.19 -2.68 25.59
N ASN A 95 -3.36 -3.99 25.75
CA ASN A 95 -2.37 -5.02 25.42
C ASN A 95 -2.75 -5.85 24.17
N ALA A 96 -3.71 -5.40 23.36
CA ALA A 96 -4.10 -6.14 22.16
C ALA A 96 -2.98 -6.09 21.11
N VAL A 97 -2.46 -7.27 20.79
CA VAL A 97 -1.47 -7.48 19.74
C VAL A 97 -2.14 -8.24 18.60
N GLY A 98 -1.89 -7.81 17.37
CA GLY A 98 -2.27 -8.54 16.17
C GLY A 98 -1.07 -9.19 15.49
N ASN A 99 -1.37 -10.13 14.59
CA ASN A 99 -0.38 -10.85 13.82
C ASN A 99 -0.59 -10.58 12.34
N LEU A 100 0.42 -10.04 11.66
CA LEU A 100 0.45 -9.94 10.20
C LEU A 100 0.99 -11.27 9.63
N LYS A 101 0.13 -12.02 8.93
CA LYS A 101 0.43 -13.37 8.46
C LYS A 101 0.97 -13.39 7.03
N ALA A 102 0.39 -12.59 6.14
CA ALA A 102 0.74 -12.56 4.73
C ALA A 102 0.59 -11.16 4.15
N VAL A 103 1.42 -10.86 3.16
CA VAL A 103 1.43 -9.58 2.44
C VAL A 103 1.75 -9.85 0.98
N ARG A 104 1.01 -9.20 0.08
CA ARG A 104 1.26 -9.20 -1.36
C ARG A 104 1.17 -7.77 -1.89
N LEU A 105 2.25 -7.30 -2.50
CA LEU A 105 2.31 -6.02 -3.21
C LEU A 105 2.04 -6.27 -4.70
N THR A 106 1.17 -5.46 -5.29
CA THR A 106 0.93 -5.44 -6.72
C THR A 106 0.99 -4.00 -7.20
N ALA A 107 1.88 -3.74 -8.16
CA ALA A 107 1.97 -2.45 -8.83
C ALA A 107 1.27 -2.53 -10.18
N GLN A 108 0.67 -1.43 -10.57
CA GLN A 108 0.13 -1.22 -11.91
C GLN A 108 0.52 0.17 -12.39
N GLY A 109 0.79 0.24 -13.69
CA GLY A 109 1.13 1.46 -14.37
C GLY A 109 1.83 1.15 -15.68
N THR A 110 2.73 2.02 -16.10
CA THR A 110 3.30 1.99 -17.44
C THR A 110 4.82 1.82 -17.42
N GLN A 111 5.34 1.24 -18.50
CA GLN A 111 6.79 1.20 -18.74
C GLN A 111 7.32 2.55 -19.22
N ALA A 112 6.55 3.26 -20.06
CA ALA A 112 6.87 4.58 -20.59
C ALA A 112 6.20 5.69 -19.77
N ASP A 113 6.82 6.86 -19.72
CA ASP A 113 6.29 8.03 -19.01
C ASP A 113 4.91 8.43 -19.57
N PRO A 114 3.83 8.37 -18.76
CA PRO A 114 2.47 8.67 -19.21
C PRO A 114 2.22 10.17 -19.46
N LEU A 115 3.09 11.06 -18.98
CA LEU A 115 2.97 12.51 -19.19
C LEU A 115 3.72 12.99 -20.42
N LYS A 116 4.71 12.22 -20.90
CA LYS A 116 5.50 12.57 -22.07
C LYS A 116 4.61 12.64 -23.31
N ASN A 117 4.63 13.78 -24.00
CA ASN A 117 3.82 14.08 -25.19
C ASN A 117 2.30 14.02 -24.97
N ASN A 118 1.82 14.23 -23.74
CA ASN A 118 0.39 14.27 -23.47
C ASN A 118 -0.19 15.63 -23.88
N ALA A 119 -0.80 15.68 -25.07
CA ALA A 119 -1.39 16.89 -25.64
C ALA A 119 -2.50 17.51 -24.78
N PHE A 120 -3.14 16.75 -23.88
CA PHE A 120 -4.15 17.30 -22.97
C PHE A 120 -3.55 18.05 -21.78
N ILE A 121 -2.27 17.81 -21.46
CA ILE A 121 -1.57 18.38 -20.31
C ILE A 121 -0.61 19.49 -20.74
N LEU A 122 -0.05 19.37 -21.95
CA LEU A 122 0.79 20.42 -22.52
C LEU A 122 -0.07 21.61 -22.98
N PRO A 123 0.37 22.86 -22.75
CA PRO A 123 -0.30 24.02 -23.33
C PRO A 123 -0.31 23.87 -24.86
N GLN A 124 -1.51 23.97 -25.44
CA GLN A 124 -1.68 24.01 -26.88
C GLN A 124 -1.04 25.30 -27.43
N PRO A 125 -0.44 25.25 -28.63
CA PRO A 125 0.22 26.42 -29.23
C PRO A 125 -0.74 27.59 -29.48
#